data_AF-A0ABD5Q5D6-F1
#
_entry.id   AF-A0ABD5Q5D6-F1
#
_cell.length_a   1.000
_cell.length_b   1.000
_cell.length_c   1.000
_cell.angle_alpha   90.00
_cell.angle_beta   90.00
_cell.angle_gamma   90.00
#
_symmetry.space_group_name_H-M   'P 1'
#
loop_
_entity.id
_entity.type
_entity.pdbx_description
1 polymer ?
#
loop_
_entity_poly.entity_id
_entity_poly.type
_entity_poly.pdbx_seq_one_letter_code
_entity_poly.pdbx_strand_id
1 'polypeptide(L)'
;MKGVVGGGIAGLAAAYRLQQHGHDVQVFEASDQIGGLAAVYETAGDPVEKFYHHLSASEETIVDLIEELGLGERLEWPIGKNAYYWDGTVYPMDKPWEILAYPHMSVYDKFRLAMLTQEIDVRGGIPKFDTYENLEDFEDVPIEDFLREHTSNGVYEGFFEPLLDAKFGDRKDDVSAAWLLGRIKFRGERDLLRGEPLGYLEGGFGQLLDALVEAVGRENITTNARVEEVGIEDGGVESVTVAVAEDGAVSEGAQAEAADGGITTETHEVDDVVVAAMPNVLEDLTGYQCDIDFQGAVCALVTMDEALTDTYWLNVAHDAPFGALIEHTNYMPPENYGGDHLLYVASYIQDYEEDLWQMDEGEVEDLWLGHVEEMFPEWDRSHVKEFRLAKNPRAAPIYERGYLDTVIPYDLSDDIAEGIYYAGMASRAQYPERSLNGGIVAGYECADRIAGRKEVVRPE
;
A
#
# COMPACT_ATOMS: atom_id res chain seq x y z
N MET A 1 -30.79 -2.68 -0.59
CA MET A 1 -29.47 -3.32 -0.85
C MET A 1 -28.37 -2.41 -0.32
N LYS A 2 -27.16 -2.92 -0.13
CA LYS A 2 -26.00 -2.11 0.29
C LYS A 2 -25.14 -1.77 -0.92
N GLY A 3 -24.78 -0.50 -1.09
CA GLY A 3 -23.88 -0.06 -2.14
C GLY A 3 -22.43 -0.06 -1.67
N VAL A 4 -21.50 -0.48 -2.51
CA VAL A 4 -20.06 -0.34 -2.28
C VAL A 4 -19.45 0.44 -3.43
N VAL A 5 -18.78 1.55 -3.13
CA VAL A 5 -18.11 2.40 -4.12
C VAL A 5 -16.62 2.05 -4.13
N GLY A 6 -16.15 1.43 -5.22
CA GLY A 6 -14.77 1.00 -5.42
C GLY A 6 -14.60 -0.52 -5.37
N GLY A 7 -14.03 -1.09 -6.43
CA GLY A 7 -13.69 -2.50 -6.58
C GLY A 7 -12.26 -2.82 -6.13
N GLY A 8 -11.70 -2.07 -5.19
CA GLY A 8 -10.42 -2.40 -4.55
C GLY A 8 -10.56 -3.48 -3.48
N ILE A 9 -9.44 -3.90 -2.89
CA ILE A 9 -9.42 -4.93 -1.83
C ILE A 9 -10.37 -4.61 -0.66
N ALA A 10 -10.45 -3.34 -0.25
CA ALA A 10 -11.32 -2.90 0.84
C ALA A 10 -12.81 -3.01 0.47
N GLY A 11 -13.18 -2.63 -0.76
CA GLY A 11 -14.56 -2.72 -1.24
C GLY A 11 -15.01 -4.16 -1.43
N LEU A 12 -14.16 -5.02 -2.01
CA LEU A 12 -14.44 -6.45 -2.14
C LEU A 12 -14.54 -7.13 -0.77
N ALA A 13 -13.65 -6.80 0.18
CA ALA A 13 -13.73 -7.32 1.54
C ALA A 13 -15.01 -6.86 2.26
N ALA A 14 -15.40 -5.59 2.11
CA ALA A 14 -16.66 -5.07 2.65
C ALA A 14 -17.86 -5.82 2.06
N ALA A 15 -17.89 -6.00 0.73
CA ALA A 15 -18.97 -6.71 0.04
C ALA A 15 -19.08 -8.17 0.49
N TYR A 16 -17.96 -8.87 0.53
CA TYR A 16 -17.88 -10.25 1.02
C TYR A 16 -18.42 -10.36 2.46
N ARG A 17 -17.95 -9.48 3.36
CA ARG A 17 -18.37 -9.48 4.76
C ARG A 17 -19.84 -9.10 4.95
N LEU A 18 -20.37 -8.16 4.17
CA LEU A 18 -21.79 -7.80 4.16
C LEU A 18 -22.67 -8.99 3.73
N GLN A 19 -22.25 -9.74 2.70
CA GLN A 19 -22.96 -10.95 2.29
C GLN A 19 -22.91 -12.05 3.36
N GLN A 20 -21.81 -12.19 4.10
CA GLN A 20 -21.74 -13.11 5.25
C GLN A 20 -22.76 -12.75 6.35
N HIS A 21 -23.06 -11.46 6.51
CA HIS A 21 -24.12 -10.98 7.39
C HIS A 21 -25.53 -11.10 6.79
N GLY A 22 -25.65 -11.59 5.56
CA GLY A 22 -26.92 -11.84 4.88
C GLY A 22 -27.50 -10.63 4.15
N HIS A 23 -26.70 -9.61 3.85
CA HIS A 23 -27.13 -8.45 3.07
C HIS A 23 -26.95 -8.67 1.57
N ASP A 24 -27.89 -8.16 0.77
CA ASP A 24 -27.73 -8.00 -0.68
C ASP A 24 -26.82 -6.79 -0.97
N VAL A 25 -25.82 -6.97 -1.83
CA VAL A 25 -24.75 -6.00 -2.08
C VAL A 25 -24.54 -5.79 -3.58
N GLN A 26 -24.23 -4.55 -3.97
CA GLN A 26 -23.66 -4.24 -5.30
C GLN A 26 -22.37 -3.42 -5.15
N VAL A 27 -21.32 -3.84 -5.84
CA VAL A 27 -20.06 -3.11 -5.96
C VAL A 27 -20.03 -2.35 -7.28
N PHE A 28 -19.72 -1.06 -7.23
CA PHE A 28 -19.55 -0.19 -8.39
C PHE A 28 -18.07 0.21 -8.51
N GLU A 29 -17.42 -0.22 -9.58
CA GLU A 29 -16.03 0.12 -9.91
C GLU A 29 -15.99 1.01 -11.14
N ALA A 30 -15.34 2.17 -11.03
CA ALA A 30 -15.30 3.16 -12.10
C ALA A 30 -14.45 2.74 -13.30
N SER A 31 -13.42 1.94 -13.10
CA SER A 31 -12.56 1.40 -14.16
C SER A 31 -13.07 0.06 -14.71
N ASP A 32 -12.45 -0.41 -15.78
CA ASP A 32 -12.72 -1.73 -16.37
C ASP A 32 -12.04 -2.87 -15.59
N GLN A 33 -11.15 -2.56 -14.63
CA GLN A 33 -10.36 -3.51 -13.87
C GLN A 33 -10.68 -3.46 -12.36
N ILE A 34 -10.70 -4.64 -11.74
CA ILE A 34 -10.86 -4.80 -10.29
C ILE A 34 -9.47 -4.87 -9.63
N GLY A 35 -9.38 -4.44 -8.37
CA GLY A 35 -8.17 -4.59 -7.55
C GLY A 35 -7.54 -3.28 -7.08
N GLY A 36 -7.87 -2.14 -7.72
CA GLY A 36 -7.31 -0.83 -7.35
C GLY A 36 -5.77 -0.85 -7.34
N LEU A 37 -5.17 -0.49 -6.21
CA LEU A 37 -3.71 -0.50 -6.02
C LEU A 37 -3.06 -1.90 -6.05
N ALA A 38 -3.87 -2.96 -5.92
CA ALA A 38 -3.43 -4.36 -6.03
C ALA A 38 -3.57 -4.89 -7.47
N ALA A 39 -3.76 -4.02 -8.46
CA ALA A 39 -3.75 -4.40 -9.87
C ALA A 39 -2.42 -5.05 -10.27
N VAL A 40 -2.49 -5.94 -11.25
CA VAL A 40 -1.36 -6.77 -11.71
C VAL A 40 -1.00 -6.47 -13.16
N TYR A 41 0.22 -6.86 -13.52
CA TYR A 41 0.72 -7.02 -14.87
C TYR A 41 0.82 -8.50 -15.22
N GLU A 42 0.43 -8.85 -16.44
CA GLU A 42 0.73 -10.17 -16.99
C GLU A 42 2.24 -10.32 -17.23
N THR A 43 2.75 -11.52 -17.02
CA THR A 43 4.14 -11.90 -17.34
C THR A 43 4.15 -13.13 -18.25
N ALA A 44 5.33 -13.67 -18.56
CA ALA A 44 5.44 -14.94 -19.27
C ALA A 44 4.95 -16.16 -18.45
N GLY A 45 4.73 -15.99 -17.14
CA GLY A 45 4.14 -16.98 -16.24
C GLY A 45 3.04 -16.35 -15.38
N ASP A 46 3.22 -16.36 -14.07
CA ASP A 46 2.29 -15.80 -13.10
C ASP A 46 2.18 -14.27 -13.23
N PRO A 47 0.99 -13.68 -13.00
CA PRO A 47 0.87 -12.23 -12.92
C PRO A 47 1.63 -11.70 -11.70
N VAL A 48 1.99 -10.42 -11.75
CA VAL A 48 2.72 -9.74 -10.66
C VAL A 48 2.16 -8.34 -10.44
N GLU A 49 2.17 -7.82 -9.21
CA GLU A 49 1.53 -6.55 -8.89
C GLU A 49 2.21 -5.36 -9.61
N LYS A 50 1.45 -4.31 -9.93
CA LYS A 50 2.03 -3.09 -10.53
C LYS A 50 2.96 -2.35 -9.56
N PHE A 51 2.73 -2.53 -8.26
CA PHE A 51 3.59 -2.06 -7.17
C PHE A 51 4.01 -3.26 -6.35
N TYR A 52 5.25 -3.31 -5.85
CA TYR A 52 5.73 -4.44 -5.06
C TYR A 52 4.87 -4.65 -3.79
N HIS A 53 4.60 -5.92 -3.43
CA HIS A 53 3.85 -6.28 -2.23
C HIS A 53 4.47 -7.51 -1.54
N HIS A 54 4.32 -7.57 -0.22
CA HIS A 54 4.54 -8.74 0.63
C HIS A 54 3.72 -8.58 1.90
N LEU A 55 3.49 -9.67 2.63
CA LEU A 55 2.82 -9.66 3.92
C LEU A 55 3.80 -9.80 5.08
N SER A 56 3.42 -9.22 6.21
CA SER A 56 3.98 -9.61 7.52
C SER A 56 3.08 -10.67 8.16
N ALA A 57 3.66 -11.62 8.91
CA ALA A 57 2.87 -12.62 9.64
C ALA A 57 2.02 -12.01 10.77
N SER A 58 2.33 -10.78 11.18
CA SER A 58 1.48 -9.98 12.08
C SER A 58 0.17 -9.49 11.44
N GLU A 59 0.02 -9.59 10.12
CA GLU A 59 -1.20 -9.23 9.41
C GLU A 59 -2.23 -10.36 9.42
N GLU A 60 -2.79 -10.66 10.58
CA GLU A 60 -3.65 -11.83 10.79
C GLU A 60 -4.93 -11.82 9.93
N THR A 61 -5.54 -10.65 9.69
CA THR A 61 -6.86 -10.58 8.99
C THR A 61 -6.76 -11.00 7.52
N ILE A 62 -5.71 -10.59 6.81
CA ILE A 62 -5.50 -11.03 5.42
C ILE A 62 -5.12 -12.51 5.36
N VAL A 63 -4.34 -13.01 6.33
CA VAL A 63 -3.99 -14.44 6.41
C VAL A 63 -5.25 -15.27 6.65
N ASP A 64 -6.09 -14.88 7.60
CA ASP A 64 -7.37 -15.54 7.89
C ASP A 64 -8.29 -15.54 6.66
N LEU A 65 -8.38 -14.43 5.93
CA LEU A 65 -9.17 -14.34 4.71
C LEU A 65 -8.61 -15.25 3.60
N ILE A 66 -7.29 -15.30 3.43
CA ILE A 66 -6.64 -16.22 2.48
C ILE A 66 -6.99 -17.68 2.83
N GLU A 67 -6.96 -18.05 4.11
CA GLU A 67 -7.38 -19.38 4.56
C GLU A 67 -8.87 -19.65 4.31
N GLU A 68 -9.73 -18.68 4.62
CA GLU A 68 -11.18 -18.77 4.44
C GLU A 68 -11.56 -18.97 2.96
N LEU A 69 -10.86 -18.30 2.04
CA LEU A 69 -11.04 -18.44 0.59
C LEU A 69 -10.36 -19.70 0.01
N GLY A 70 -9.76 -20.54 0.86
CA GLY A 70 -9.15 -21.81 0.44
C GLY A 70 -7.80 -21.65 -0.25
N LEU A 71 -7.14 -20.50 -0.08
CA LEU A 71 -5.84 -20.18 -0.68
C LEU A 71 -4.67 -20.40 0.29
N GLY A 72 -4.93 -20.83 1.53
CA GLY A 72 -3.90 -20.99 2.58
C GLY A 72 -2.72 -21.88 2.21
N GLU A 73 -2.92 -22.96 1.43
CA GLU A 73 -1.81 -23.82 0.99
C GLU A 73 -0.86 -23.14 -0.02
N ARG A 74 -1.30 -22.03 -0.62
CA ARG A 74 -0.53 -21.23 -1.59
C ARG A 74 0.19 -20.04 -0.95
N LEU A 75 -0.06 -19.76 0.33
CA LEU A 75 0.62 -18.70 1.06
C LEU A 75 1.99 -19.20 1.50
N GLU A 76 3.04 -18.67 0.87
CA GLU A 76 4.42 -18.98 1.19
C GLU A 76 5.02 -17.91 2.10
N TRP A 77 6.01 -18.32 2.90
CA TRP A 77 6.79 -17.42 3.77
C TRP A 77 8.29 -17.46 3.44
N PRO A 78 8.70 -17.08 2.21
CA PRO A 78 10.12 -17.05 1.86
C PRO A 78 10.89 -15.98 2.65
N ILE A 79 12.20 -16.15 2.69
CA ILE A 79 13.10 -15.19 3.34
C ILE A 79 13.50 -14.13 2.30
N GLY A 80 13.06 -12.89 2.51
CA GLY A 80 13.53 -11.76 1.73
C GLY A 80 14.91 -11.29 2.19
N LYS A 81 15.91 -11.31 1.31
CA LYS A 81 17.24 -10.73 1.60
C LYS A 81 17.21 -9.22 1.44
N ASN A 82 17.64 -8.50 2.46
CA ASN A 82 17.69 -7.04 2.49
C ASN A 82 19.13 -6.55 2.46
N ALA A 83 19.37 -5.47 1.73
CA ALA A 83 20.65 -4.79 1.72
C ALA A 83 20.51 -3.27 1.63
N TYR A 84 21.65 -2.61 1.82
CA TYR A 84 21.79 -1.16 1.73
C TYR A 84 22.92 -0.86 0.75
N TYR A 85 22.61 -0.14 -0.31
CA TYR A 85 23.60 0.35 -1.27
C TYR A 85 24.21 1.65 -0.75
N TRP A 86 25.53 1.69 -0.67
CA TRP A 86 26.28 2.90 -0.34
C TRP A 86 27.58 2.94 -1.13
N ASP A 87 27.78 4.01 -1.91
CA ASP A 87 29.03 4.35 -2.62
C ASP A 87 29.65 3.14 -3.38
N GLY A 88 28.89 2.56 -4.31
CA GLY A 88 29.36 1.44 -5.13
C GLY A 88 29.34 0.07 -4.45
N THR A 89 28.88 -0.05 -3.20
CA THR A 89 28.89 -1.30 -2.45
C THR A 89 27.49 -1.65 -1.92
N VAL A 90 27.06 -2.89 -2.17
CA VAL A 90 25.86 -3.49 -1.56
C VAL A 90 26.25 -4.14 -0.23
N TYR A 91 25.70 -3.64 0.87
CA TYR A 91 25.92 -4.18 2.21
C TYR A 91 24.69 -4.97 2.67
N PRO A 92 24.79 -6.29 2.90
CA PRO A 92 23.70 -7.07 3.48
C PRO A 92 23.28 -6.54 4.85
N MET A 93 21.98 -6.64 5.17
CA MET A 93 21.38 -6.09 6.40
C MET A 93 20.45 -7.07 7.13
N ASP A 94 20.49 -8.35 6.79
CA ASP A 94 19.58 -9.35 7.35
C ASP A 94 20.04 -9.85 8.72
N LYS A 95 21.34 -10.06 8.90
CA LYS A 95 21.89 -10.61 10.14
C LYS A 95 22.57 -9.57 11.01
N PRO A 96 22.57 -9.77 12.34
CA PRO A 96 23.28 -8.88 13.27
C PRO A 96 24.77 -8.69 12.93
N TRP A 97 25.48 -9.71 12.44
CA TRP A 97 26.89 -9.57 12.09
C TRP A 97 27.12 -8.81 10.78
N GLU A 98 26.15 -8.78 9.86
CA GLU A 98 26.21 -8.00 8.63
C GLU A 98 26.03 -6.51 8.98
N ILE A 99 25.04 -6.20 9.82
CA ILE A 99 24.88 -4.86 10.41
C ILE A 99 26.14 -4.44 11.18
N LEU A 100 26.74 -5.35 11.97
CA LEU A 100 28.00 -5.06 12.67
C LEU A 100 29.18 -4.85 11.72
N ALA A 101 29.17 -5.44 10.53
CA ALA A 101 30.20 -5.26 9.51
C ALA A 101 30.02 -3.97 8.69
N TYR A 102 28.84 -3.35 8.71
CA TYR A 102 28.57 -2.10 7.99
C TYR A 102 29.56 -0.99 8.41
N PRO A 103 30.44 -0.50 7.52
CA PRO A 103 31.58 0.33 7.93
C PRO A 103 31.19 1.79 8.25
N HIS A 104 29.99 2.22 7.86
CA HIS A 104 29.56 3.62 7.97
C HIS A 104 28.77 3.93 9.25
N MET A 105 28.70 2.98 10.18
CA MET A 105 28.20 3.20 11.54
C MET A 105 29.26 2.87 12.59
N SER A 106 29.38 3.72 13.61
CA SER A 106 30.23 3.43 14.77
C SER A 106 29.66 2.26 15.59
N VAL A 107 30.48 1.70 16.49
CA VAL A 107 30.00 0.66 17.42
C VAL A 107 28.88 1.17 18.32
N TYR A 108 28.91 2.45 18.68
CA TYR A 108 27.86 3.08 19.49
C TYR A 108 26.55 3.21 18.70
N ASP A 109 26.64 3.61 17.43
CA ASP A 109 25.49 3.72 16.52
C ASP A 109 24.81 2.36 16.34
N LYS A 110 25.60 1.32 16.07
CA LYS A 110 25.11 -0.06 15.95
C LYS A 110 24.43 -0.55 17.23
N PHE A 111 25.02 -0.28 18.39
CA PHE A 111 24.41 -0.64 19.67
C PHE A 111 23.07 0.06 19.84
N ARG A 112 23.00 1.37 19.59
CA ARG A 112 21.78 2.16 19.78
C ARG A 112 20.68 1.77 18.81
N LEU A 113 21.02 1.56 17.53
CA LEU A 113 20.10 1.04 16.52
C LEU A 113 19.58 -0.35 16.92
N ALA A 114 20.45 -1.25 17.35
CA ALA A 114 20.06 -2.58 17.79
C ALA A 114 19.14 -2.56 19.03
N MET A 115 19.31 -1.61 19.96
CA MET A 115 18.39 -1.47 21.08
C MET A 115 17.01 -0.98 20.62
N LEU A 116 16.94 0.00 19.71
CA LEU A 116 15.66 0.45 19.15
C LEU A 116 14.93 -0.68 18.41
N THR A 117 15.62 -1.45 17.56
CA THR A 117 15.00 -2.55 16.81
C THR A 117 14.61 -3.77 17.66
N GLN A 118 15.07 -3.82 18.91
CA GLN A 118 14.63 -4.80 19.91
C GLN A 118 13.59 -4.21 20.87
N GLU A 119 13.08 -3.01 20.56
CA GLU A 119 12.12 -2.26 21.38
C GLU A 119 12.64 -1.93 22.79
N ILE A 120 13.96 -1.81 22.95
CA ILE A 120 14.61 -1.49 24.22
C ILE A 120 15.04 -0.02 24.25
N ASP A 121 14.42 0.78 25.11
CA ASP A 121 14.89 2.13 25.38
C ASP A 121 16.01 2.11 26.44
N VAL A 122 17.21 2.52 26.05
CA VAL A 122 18.38 2.60 26.94
C VAL A 122 18.74 4.04 27.34
N ARG A 123 17.90 5.02 27.00
CA ARG A 123 18.06 6.40 27.46
C ARG A 123 18.03 6.46 28.99
N GLY A 124 18.84 7.34 29.57
CA GLY A 124 18.95 7.46 31.03
C GLY A 124 19.68 6.32 31.75
N GLY A 125 20.23 5.34 31.01
CA GLY A 125 21.12 4.31 31.55
C GLY A 125 20.45 3.10 32.21
N ILE A 126 19.10 3.05 32.22
CA ILE A 126 18.32 1.91 32.69
C ILE A 126 17.44 1.42 31.53
N PRO A 127 17.64 0.18 31.02
CA PRO A 127 16.82 -0.37 29.95
C PRO A 127 15.33 -0.46 30.32
N LYS A 128 14.47 0.00 29.42
CA LYS A 128 13.01 -0.16 29.45
C LYS A 128 12.56 -0.96 28.23
N PHE A 129 11.54 -1.80 28.39
CA PHE A 129 11.09 -2.74 27.37
C PHE A 129 9.66 -2.46 26.87
N ASP A 130 8.99 -1.52 27.53
CA ASP A 130 7.59 -1.15 27.31
C ASP A 130 7.47 0.23 26.62
N THR A 131 8.60 0.90 26.37
CA THR A 131 8.61 2.31 25.94
C THR A 131 7.95 2.53 24.59
N TYR A 132 8.00 1.56 23.69
CA TYR A 132 7.46 1.67 22.34
C TYR A 132 6.19 0.85 22.14
N GLU A 133 5.56 0.35 23.22
CA GLU A 133 4.37 -0.50 23.13
C GLU A 133 3.19 0.24 22.49
N ASN A 134 2.94 1.48 22.88
CA ASN A 134 1.90 2.31 22.27
C ASN A 134 2.50 3.26 21.23
N LEU A 135 2.16 3.04 19.95
CA LEU A 135 2.64 3.88 18.85
C LEU A 135 2.05 5.30 18.90
N GLU A 136 0.82 5.44 19.43
CA GLU A 136 0.13 6.73 19.55
C GLU A 136 0.87 7.71 20.47
N ASP A 137 1.64 7.21 21.44
CA ASP A 137 2.47 8.05 22.32
C ASP A 137 3.55 8.84 21.56
N PHE A 138 3.84 8.43 20.31
CA PHE A 138 4.86 9.02 19.43
C PHE A 138 4.27 9.75 18.23
N GLU A 139 2.95 9.88 18.14
CA GLU A 139 2.27 10.49 17.01
C GLU A 139 2.72 11.94 16.78
N ASP A 140 2.81 12.74 17.84
CA ASP A 140 3.21 14.15 17.76
C ASP A 140 4.73 14.38 17.74
N VAL A 141 5.53 13.30 17.82
CA VAL A 141 6.99 13.40 17.90
C VAL A 141 7.59 13.43 16.50
N PRO A 142 8.35 14.46 16.11
CA PRO A 142 9.06 14.48 14.84
C PRO A 142 10.01 13.28 14.72
N ILE A 143 10.01 12.62 13.56
CA ILE A 143 10.85 11.43 13.34
C ILE A 143 12.35 11.70 13.52
N GLU A 144 12.83 12.87 13.11
CA GLU A 144 14.23 13.28 13.30
C GLU A 144 14.58 13.37 14.79
N ASP A 145 13.79 14.11 15.56
CA ASP A 145 14.00 14.28 17.00
C ASP A 145 13.98 12.93 17.71
N PHE A 146 13.01 12.08 17.36
CA PHE A 146 12.92 10.72 17.87
C PHE A 146 14.20 9.94 17.57
N LEU A 147 14.64 9.89 16.31
CA LEU A 147 15.82 9.12 15.92
C LEU A 147 17.09 9.61 16.60
N ARG A 148 17.32 10.93 16.64
CA ARG A 148 18.49 11.51 17.30
C ARG A 148 18.51 11.19 18.80
N GLU A 149 17.35 11.21 19.45
CA GLU A 149 17.23 10.94 20.88
C GLU A 149 17.32 9.45 21.23
N HIS A 150 16.69 8.58 20.44
CA HIS A 150 16.57 7.14 20.72
C HIS A 150 17.70 6.31 20.09
N THR A 151 18.37 6.86 19.09
CA THR A 151 19.57 6.26 18.48
C THR A 151 20.82 7.13 18.68
N SER A 152 21.25 7.87 17.66
CA SER A 152 22.32 8.85 17.67
C SER A 152 22.22 9.77 16.43
N ASN A 153 22.98 10.87 16.41
CA ASN A 153 23.10 11.70 15.20
C ASN A 153 23.68 10.91 14.02
N GLY A 154 24.66 10.03 14.26
CA GLY A 154 25.27 9.23 13.20
C GLY A 154 24.31 8.21 12.58
N VAL A 155 23.39 7.65 13.37
CA VAL A 155 22.34 6.75 12.86
C VAL A 155 21.29 7.52 12.07
N TYR A 156 20.90 8.72 12.51
CA TYR A 156 20.00 9.56 11.72
C TYR A 156 20.65 9.94 10.38
N GLU A 157 21.76 10.69 10.41
CA GLU A 157 22.41 11.27 9.21
C GLU A 157 22.93 10.20 8.24
N GLY A 158 23.52 9.12 8.76
CA GLY A 158 24.21 8.11 7.95
C GLY A 158 23.34 6.95 7.50
N PHE A 159 22.10 6.83 7.97
CA PHE A 159 21.25 5.67 7.67
C PHE A 159 19.80 6.02 7.43
N PHE A 160 19.16 6.72 8.37
CA PHE A 160 17.72 7.04 8.22
C PHE A 160 17.44 8.24 7.33
N GLU A 161 18.24 9.31 7.40
CA GLU A 161 18.01 10.52 6.62
C GLU A 161 17.93 10.25 5.12
N PRO A 162 18.86 9.49 4.48
CA PRO A 162 18.73 9.15 3.07
C PRO A 162 17.46 8.33 2.75
N LEU A 163 17.03 7.47 3.66
CA LEU A 163 15.80 6.66 3.48
C LEU A 163 14.54 7.53 3.62
N LEU A 164 14.57 8.52 4.51
CA LEU A 164 13.48 9.47 4.70
C LEU A 164 13.40 10.45 3.53
N ASP A 165 14.55 10.94 3.05
CA ASP A 165 14.63 11.75 1.82
C ASP A 165 14.04 10.99 0.64
N ALA A 166 14.46 9.75 0.43
CA ALA A 166 13.98 8.95 -0.69
C ALA A 166 12.50 8.57 -0.60
N LYS A 167 11.92 8.54 0.61
CA LYS A 167 10.51 8.20 0.81
C LYS A 167 9.60 9.42 0.87
N PHE A 168 9.99 10.49 1.54
CA PHE A 168 9.14 11.63 1.85
C PHE A 168 9.65 12.95 1.28
N GLY A 169 10.84 12.99 0.69
CA GLY A 169 11.45 14.20 0.15
C GLY A 169 11.40 15.36 1.14
N ASP A 170 10.94 16.51 0.66
CA ASP A 170 10.82 17.75 1.43
C ASP A 170 9.81 17.66 2.60
N ARG A 171 8.95 16.63 2.64
CA ARG A 171 7.95 16.41 3.71
C ARG A 171 8.48 15.58 4.87
N LYS A 172 9.74 15.13 4.85
CA LYS A 172 10.31 14.27 5.91
C LYS A 172 10.22 14.88 7.32
N ASP A 173 10.27 16.20 7.43
CA ASP A 173 10.25 16.92 8.71
C ASP A 173 8.84 16.95 9.35
N ASP A 174 7.80 16.66 8.56
CA ASP A 174 6.42 16.60 9.04
C ASP A 174 6.08 15.22 9.62
N VAL A 175 6.86 14.19 9.27
CA VAL A 175 6.57 12.78 9.57
C VAL A 175 6.67 12.48 11.06
N SER A 176 5.66 11.76 11.53
CA SER A 176 5.59 11.23 12.89
C SER A 176 6.56 10.08 13.13
N ALA A 177 7.15 10.04 14.32
CA ALA A 177 7.93 8.90 14.80
C ALA A 177 7.11 7.61 14.92
N ALA A 178 5.78 7.71 15.08
CA ALA A 178 4.89 6.56 15.11
C ALA A 178 4.94 5.74 13.81
N TRP A 179 5.13 6.39 12.65
CA TRP A 179 5.33 5.72 11.37
C TRP A 179 6.55 4.80 11.37
N LEU A 180 7.69 5.29 11.87
CA LEU A 180 8.92 4.50 11.95
C LEU A 180 8.77 3.32 12.91
N LEU A 181 8.20 3.57 14.09
CA LEU A 181 7.98 2.52 15.08
C LEU A 181 7.01 1.46 14.56
N GLY A 182 5.99 1.86 13.82
CA GLY A 182 5.11 0.97 13.06
C GLY A 182 5.91 0.07 12.12
N ARG A 183 6.77 0.66 11.27
CA ARG A 183 7.66 -0.10 10.35
C ARG A 183 8.58 -1.06 11.10
N ILE A 184 9.12 -0.69 12.25
CA ILE A 184 10.00 -1.55 13.05
C ILE A 184 9.22 -2.74 13.61
N LYS A 185 8.02 -2.51 14.16
CA LYS A 185 7.15 -3.57 14.69
C LYS A 185 6.63 -4.50 13.60
N PHE A 186 6.20 -3.95 12.47
CA PHE A 186 5.71 -4.69 11.32
C PHE A 186 6.76 -5.67 10.78
N ARG A 187 8.03 -5.29 10.90
CA ARG A 187 9.22 -6.08 10.51
C ARG A 187 9.86 -6.82 11.69
N GLY A 188 9.20 -6.86 12.85
CA GLY A 188 9.72 -7.36 14.12
C GLY A 188 9.85 -8.88 14.21
N GLU A 189 9.16 -9.63 13.35
CA GLU A 189 9.21 -11.09 13.30
C GLU A 189 10.45 -11.62 12.55
N ARG A 190 11.62 -11.06 12.85
CA ARG A 190 12.89 -11.49 12.24
C ARG A 190 13.39 -12.77 12.88
N ASP A 191 13.59 -13.79 12.05
CA ASP A 191 14.47 -14.90 12.43
C ASP A 191 15.92 -14.37 12.45
N LEU A 192 16.49 -14.25 13.64
CA LEU A 192 17.83 -13.69 13.86
C LEU A 192 18.96 -14.41 13.08
N LEU A 193 18.71 -15.61 12.57
CA LEU A 193 19.67 -16.42 11.80
C LEU A 193 19.37 -16.42 10.30
N ARG A 194 18.09 -16.33 9.92
CA ARG A 194 17.65 -16.51 8.53
C ARG A 194 17.29 -15.20 7.85
N GLY A 195 16.78 -14.21 8.57
CA GLY A 195 16.27 -12.95 8.02
C GLY A 195 14.78 -12.76 8.30
N GLU A 196 14.14 -11.91 7.50
CA GLU A 196 12.72 -11.57 7.63
C GLU A 196 11.88 -12.52 6.76
N PRO A 197 11.06 -13.43 7.35
CA PRO A 197 10.07 -14.16 6.58
C PRO A 197 8.99 -13.17 6.14
N LEU A 198 8.75 -13.12 4.85
CA LEU A 198 7.72 -12.28 4.25
C LEU A 198 6.71 -13.20 3.57
N GLY A 199 5.43 -12.87 3.67
CA GLY A 199 4.35 -13.64 3.07
C GLY A 199 4.15 -13.26 1.61
N TYR A 200 3.96 -14.25 0.75
CA TYR A 200 3.57 -14.03 -0.64
C TYR A 200 2.69 -15.18 -1.13
N LEU A 201 1.73 -14.85 -1.98
CA LEU A 201 0.81 -15.84 -2.53
C LEU A 201 1.41 -16.40 -3.83
N GLU A 202 1.53 -17.72 -3.94
CA GLU A 202 1.90 -18.38 -5.19
C GLU A 202 0.91 -17.95 -6.30
N GLY A 203 1.41 -17.39 -7.41
CA GLY A 203 0.57 -16.77 -8.45
C GLY A 203 0.23 -15.28 -8.22
N GLY A 204 0.76 -14.65 -7.18
CA GLY A 204 0.54 -13.24 -6.84
C GLY A 204 -0.77 -12.97 -6.09
N PHE A 205 -0.89 -11.77 -5.51
CA PHE A 205 -2.09 -11.29 -4.82
C PHE A 205 -3.29 -11.08 -5.76
N GLY A 206 -3.09 -11.11 -7.08
CA GLY A 206 -4.17 -11.24 -8.05
C GLY A 206 -5.07 -12.45 -7.77
N GLN A 207 -4.52 -13.55 -7.23
CA GLN A 207 -5.30 -14.73 -6.85
C GLN A 207 -6.27 -14.45 -5.69
N LEU A 208 -5.89 -13.58 -4.74
CA LEU A 208 -6.78 -13.16 -3.66
C LEU A 208 -7.94 -12.31 -4.20
N LEU A 209 -7.65 -11.41 -5.15
CA LEU A 209 -8.68 -10.61 -5.82
C LEU A 209 -9.65 -11.50 -6.60
N ASP A 210 -9.13 -12.45 -7.38
CA ASP A 210 -9.96 -13.39 -8.14
C ASP A 210 -10.86 -14.23 -7.22
N ALA A 211 -10.33 -14.72 -6.10
CA ALA A 211 -11.10 -15.48 -5.12
C ALA A 211 -12.17 -14.62 -4.43
N LEU A 212 -11.88 -13.36 -4.11
CA LEU A 212 -12.87 -12.42 -3.58
C LEU A 212 -13.97 -12.10 -4.60
N VAL A 213 -13.60 -11.86 -5.87
CA VAL A 213 -14.57 -11.62 -6.95
C VAL A 213 -15.51 -12.82 -7.12
N GLU A 214 -14.97 -14.04 -7.09
CA GLU A 214 -15.78 -15.27 -7.16
C GLU A 214 -16.66 -15.44 -5.92
N ALA A 215 -16.13 -15.16 -4.73
CA ALA A 215 -16.88 -15.27 -3.48
C ALA A 215 -18.01 -14.24 -3.37
N VAL A 216 -17.80 -13.02 -3.86
CA VAL A 216 -18.82 -11.96 -3.95
C VAL A 216 -19.84 -12.25 -5.05
N GLY A 217 -19.43 -12.93 -6.12
CA GLY A 217 -20.21 -13.17 -7.32
C GLY A 217 -20.11 -12.03 -8.32
N ARG A 218 -19.72 -12.34 -9.56
CA ARG A 218 -19.49 -11.35 -10.63
C ARG A 218 -20.74 -10.55 -10.98
N GLU A 219 -21.92 -11.10 -10.76
CA GLU A 219 -23.21 -10.42 -10.93
C GLU A 219 -23.42 -9.26 -9.96
N ASN A 220 -22.76 -9.29 -8.79
CA ASN A 220 -22.84 -8.25 -7.77
C ASN A 220 -21.73 -7.19 -7.92
N ILE A 221 -20.99 -7.23 -9.03
CA ILE A 221 -19.88 -6.32 -9.32
C ILE A 221 -20.10 -5.73 -10.71
N THR A 222 -20.16 -4.40 -10.79
CA THR A 222 -20.27 -3.67 -12.06
C THR A 222 -19.02 -2.82 -12.24
N THR A 223 -18.22 -3.13 -13.26
CA THR A 223 -17.10 -2.29 -13.71
C THR A 223 -17.58 -1.24 -14.70
N ASN A 224 -16.72 -0.27 -15.04
CA ASN A 224 -17.07 0.89 -15.86
C ASN A 224 -18.26 1.68 -15.30
N ALA A 225 -18.46 1.61 -13.99
CA ALA A 225 -19.61 2.11 -13.26
C ALA A 225 -19.15 3.13 -12.22
N ARG A 226 -19.08 4.39 -12.63
CA ARG A 226 -18.67 5.50 -11.76
C ARG A 226 -19.88 5.98 -10.98
N VAL A 227 -19.81 5.91 -9.64
CA VAL A 227 -20.79 6.59 -8.79
C VAL A 227 -20.56 8.09 -8.89
N GLU A 228 -21.60 8.85 -9.22
CA GLU A 228 -21.55 10.30 -9.40
C GLU A 228 -22.23 11.05 -8.25
N GLU A 229 -23.21 10.41 -7.59
CA GLU A 229 -23.99 11.04 -6.53
C GLU A 229 -24.46 9.99 -5.52
N VAL A 230 -24.45 10.36 -4.23
CA VAL A 230 -25.13 9.64 -3.15
C VAL A 230 -26.36 10.45 -2.75
N GLY A 231 -27.54 9.90 -3.01
CA GLY A 231 -28.82 10.54 -2.70
C GLY A 231 -29.12 10.42 -1.21
N ILE A 232 -29.22 11.57 -0.54
CA ILE A 232 -29.51 11.69 0.89
C ILE A 232 -30.85 12.42 1.07
N GLU A 233 -31.83 11.75 1.69
CA GLU A 233 -33.12 12.34 2.06
C GLU A 233 -33.40 12.10 3.56
N ASP A 234 -34.08 13.05 4.20
CA ASP A 234 -34.44 13.00 5.64
C ASP A 234 -33.30 12.62 6.61
N GLY A 235 -32.04 12.87 6.22
CA GLY A 235 -30.85 12.59 7.03
C GLY A 235 -30.30 11.17 6.90
N GLY A 236 -30.76 10.38 5.93
CA GLY A 236 -30.24 9.06 5.62
C GLY A 236 -29.99 8.86 4.12
N VAL A 237 -29.16 7.87 3.79
CA VAL A 237 -28.94 7.45 2.40
C VAL A 237 -30.18 6.73 1.89
N GLU A 238 -30.59 7.05 0.65
CA GLU A 238 -31.68 6.34 -0.03
C GLU A 238 -31.29 5.82 -1.41
N SER A 239 -30.28 6.41 -2.06
CA SER A 239 -29.90 5.99 -3.40
C SER A 239 -28.44 6.29 -3.76
N VAL A 240 -27.95 5.62 -4.81
CA VAL A 240 -26.73 5.96 -5.53
C VAL A 240 -27.02 6.11 -7.01
N THR A 241 -26.48 7.16 -7.62
CA THR A 241 -26.56 7.39 -9.07
C THR A 241 -25.22 7.06 -9.70
N VAL A 242 -25.27 6.23 -10.74
CA VAL A 242 -24.10 5.59 -11.34
C VAL A 242 -24.10 5.81 -12.84
N ALA A 243 -23.00 6.32 -13.37
CA ALA A 243 -22.72 6.39 -14.79
C ALA A 243 -22.01 5.11 -15.24
N VAL A 244 -22.69 4.33 -16.08
CA VAL A 244 -22.20 3.08 -16.66
C VAL A 244 -21.80 3.33 -18.11
N ALA A 245 -20.54 3.07 -18.45
CA ALA A 245 -20.08 3.11 -19.84
C ALA A 245 -20.35 1.77 -20.53
N GLU A 246 -20.90 1.78 -21.75
CA GLU A 246 -21.09 0.57 -22.55
C GLU A 246 -19.74 -0.10 -22.90
N ASP A 247 -19.73 -1.44 -23.00
CA ASP A 247 -18.54 -2.25 -23.32
C ASP A 247 -17.78 -1.69 -24.54
N GLY A 248 -16.54 -1.23 -24.31
CA GLY A 248 -15.62 -0.70 -25.32
C GLY A 248 -15.39 0.83 -25.29
N ALA A 249 -15.97 1.56 -24.33
CA ALA A 249 -15.89 3.03 -24.24
C ALA A 249 -14.78 3.58 -23.32
N VAL A 250 -13.99 2.74 -22.64
CA VAL A 250 -12.96 3.20 -21.69
C VAL A 250 -11.56 2.90 -22.20
N SER A 251 -10.75 3.94 -22.33
CA SER A 251 -9.30 3.85 -22.54
C SER A 251 -8.58 4.14 -21.23
N GLU A 252 -7.44 3.48 -21.00
CA GLU A 252 -6.61 3.65 -19.79
C GLU A 252 -6.27 5.13 -19.52
N GLY A 253 -6.62 5.64 -18.33
CA GLY A 253 -6.19 6.95 -17.84
C GLY A 253 -7.27 7.73 -17.07
N ALA A 254 -6.84 8.57 -16.14
CA ALA A 254 -7.69 9.42 -15.28
C ALA A 254 -8.50 10.50 -16.02
N GLN A 255 -8.41 10.54 -17.35
CA GLN A 255 -9.21 11.39 -18.24
C GLN A 255 -9.76 10.52 -19.38
N ALA A 256 -10.80 9.75 -19.08
CA ALA A 256 -11.58 9.09 -20.12
C ALA A 256 -12.38 10.16 -20.89
N GLU A 257 -11.85 10.65 -22.00
CA GLU A 257 -12.70 11.20 -23.06
C GLU A 257 -13.48 10.02 -23.65
N ALA A 258 -14.80 10.03 -23.48
CA ALA A 258 -15.69 8.97 -23.93
C ALA A 258 -15.50 8.73 -25.45
N ALA A 259 -14.97 7.56 -25.80
CA ALA A 259 -14.90 7.11 -27.18
C ALA A 259 -16.29 6.59 -27.60
N ASP A 260 -17.09 7.43 -28.29
CA ASP A 260 -18.28 7.16 -29.13
C ASP A 260 -19.36 6.14 -28.66
N GLY A 261 -19.21 5.54 -27.48
CA GLY A 261 -20.14 4.63 -26.80
C GLY A 261 -21.00 5.40 -25.80
N GLY A 262 -22.24 4.95 -25.61
CA GLY A 262 -23.18 5.62 -24.71
C GLY A 262 -22.75 5.49 -23.26
N ILE A 263 -22.84 6.58 -22.51
CA ILE A 263 -22.89 6.54 -21.04
C ILE A 263 -24.36 6.48 -20.66
N THR A 264 -24.76 5.47 -19.91
CA THR A 264 -26.10 5.37 -19.31
C THR A 264 -26.02 5.68 -17.83
N THR A 265 -26.91 6.56 -17.37
CA THR A 265 -27.03 6.84 -15.93
C THR A 265 -28.14 5.99 -15.33
N GLU A 266 -27.82 5.24 -14.30
CA GLU A 266 -28.74 4.41 -13.53
C GLU A 266 -28.81 4.91 -12.08
N THR A 267 -29.93 4.68 -11.40
CA THR A 267 -30.08 5.02 -9.99
C THR A 267 -30.59 3.80 -9.25
N HIS A 268 -29.90 3.45 -8.17
CA HIS A 268 -30.18 2.27 -7.36
C HIS A 268 -30.61 2.71 -5.97
N GLU A 269 -31.72 2.17 -5.48
CA GLU A 269 -32.14 2.36 -4.08
C GLU A 269 -31.20 1.58 -3.16
N VAL A 270 -30.61 2.25 -2.18
CA VAL A 270 -29.67 1.65 -1.23
C VAL A 270 -29.94 2.13 0.18
N ASP A 271 -29.74 1.23 1.15
CA ASP A 271 -29.98 1.50 2.57
C ASP A 271 -28.71 2.03 3.26
N ASP A 272 -27.54 1.58 2.80
CA ASP A 272 -26.23 2.03 3.25
C ASP A 272 -25.25 2.03 2.08
N VAL A 273 -24.24 2.88 2.14
CA VAL A 273 -23.15 2.99 1.18
C VAL A 273 -21.80 2.92 1.91
N VAL A 274 -20.95 2.00 1.49
CA VAL A 274 -19.53 1.96 1.87
C VAL A 274 -18.71 2.61 0.76
N VAL A 275 -18.11 3.76 1.05
CA VAL A 275 -17.15 4.41 0.15
C VAL A 275 -15.77 3.79 0.40
N ALA A 276 -15.39 2.83 -0.43
CA ALA A 276 -14.12 2.11 -0.40
C ALA A 276 -13.15 2.64 -1.46
N ALA A 277 -12.98 3.96 -1.49
CA ALA A 277 -12.20 4.70 -2.48
C ALA A 277 -11.25 5.72 -1.82
N MET A 278 -10.49 6.44 -2.64
CA MET A 278 -9.63 7.53 -2.16
C MET A 278 -10.46 8.63 -1.48
N PRO A 279 -9.91 9.35 -0.49
CA PRO A 279 -10.66 10.38 0.24
C PRO A 279 -11.33 11.41 -0.67
N ASN A 280 -10.68 11.85 -1.76
CA ASN A 280 -11.29 12.80 -2.69
C ASN A 280 -12.60 12.29 -3.31
N VAL A 281 -12.79 10.98 -3.46
CA VAL A 281 -14.06 10.40 -3.93
C VAL A 281 -15.13 10.54 -2.84
N LEU A 282 -14.78 10.36 -1.56
CA LEU A 282 -15.70 10.65 -0.46
C LEU A 282 -16.06 12.14 -0.44
N GLU A 283 -15.07 13.03 -0.58
CA GLU A 283 -15.29 14.48 -0.64
C GLU A 283 -16.23 14.86 -1.79
N ASP A 284 -15.98 14.34 -2.99
CA ASP A 284 -16.77 14.63 -4.19
C ASP A 284 -18.22 14.14 -4.04
N LEU A 285 -18.43 12.96 -3.44
CA LEU A 285 -19.76 12.35 -3.29
C LEU A 285 -20.58 12.94 -2.14
N THR A 286 -19.94 13.46 -1.10
CA THR A 286 -20.62 13.78 0.17
C THR A 286 -20.36 15.18 0.71
N GLY A 287 -19.32 15.86 0.23
CA GLY A 287 -18.86 17.15 0.75
C GLY A 287 -18.11 17.06 2.09
N TYR A 288 -17.87 15.86 2.63
CA TYR A 288 -17.03 15.67 3.81
C TYR A 288 -15.61 16.11 3.53
N GLN A 289 -15.01 16.97 4.36
CA GLN A 289 -13.65 17.47 4.13
C GLN A 289 -12.62 16.45 4.60
N CYS A 290 -11.68 16.08 3.73
CA CYS A 290 -10.62 15.12 4.02
C CYS A 290 -9.27 15.84 4.08
N ASP A 291 -8.87 16.26 5.29
CA ASP A 291 -7.61 16.96 5.53
C ASP A 291 -6.42 15.99 5.68
N ILE A 292 -6.26 15.05 4.75
CA ILE A 292 -5.12 14.12 4.70
C ILE A 292 -4.34 14.30 3.41
N ASP A 293 -3.05 14.59 3.54
CA ASP A 293 -2.12 14.64 2.42
C ASP A 293 -1.67 13.24 2.00
N PHE A 294 -1.54 13.07 0.68
CA PHE A 294 -1.05 11.85 0.06
C PHE A 294 0.16 12.16 -0.80
N GLN A 295 1.13 11.27 -0.76
CA GLN A 295 2.24 11.25 -1.71
C GLN A 295 1.89 10.36 -2.90
N GLY A 296 2.40 10.73 -4.07
CA GLY A 296 2.35 9.91 -5.27
C GLY A 296 3.47 8.87 -5.28
N ALA A 297 3.27 7.79 -6.03
CA ALA A 297 4.31 6.79 -6.30
C ALA A 297 4.54 6.67 -7.80
N VAL A 298 5.81 6.55 -8.16
CA VAL A 298 6.28 6.18 -9.49
C VAL A 298 7.04 4.87 -9.33
N CYS A 299 6.57 3.82 -9.99
CA CYS A 299 7.11 2.48 -9.85
C CYS A 299 7.26 1.85 -11.23
N ALA A 300 8.48 1.44 -11.57
CA ALA A 300 8.75 0.70 -12.79
C ALA A 300 8.88 -0.78 -12.47
N LEU A 301 8.37 -1.64 -13.35
CA LEU A 301 8.67 -3.06 -13.40
C LEU A 301 9.56 -3.32 -14.62
N VAL A 302 10.78 -3.77 -14.37
CA VAL A 302 11.79 -4.09 -15.38
C VAL A 302 11.90 -5.61 -15.49
N THR A 303 11.58 -6.14 -16.67
CA THR A 303 11.73 -7.56 -17.01
C THR A 303 13.08 -7.78 -17.67
N MET A 304 13.88 -8.72 -17.16
CA MET A 304 15.27 -8.96 -17.59
C MET A 304 15.55 -10.45 -17.83
N ASP A 305 16.53 -10.81 -18.66
CA ASP A 305 17.04 -12.20 -18.75
C ASP A 305 18.11 -12.55 -17.73
N GLU A 306 18.69 -11.57 -17.04
CA GLU A 306 19.69 -11.76 -15.99
C GLU A 306 19.36 -10.91 -14.76
N ALA A 307 19.68 -11.46 -13.59
CA ALA A 307 19.53 -10.76 -12.32
C ALA A 307 20.48 -9.55 -12.22
N LEU A 308 20.03 -8.47 -11.59
CA LEU A 308 20.90 -7.33 -11.25
C LEU A 308 21.76 -7.67 -10.03
N THR A 309 21.15 -8.28 -9.02
CA THR A 309 21.75 -8.65 -7.74
C THR A 309 21.21 -9.99 -7.24
N ASP A 310 21.68 -10.46 -6.09
CA ASP A 310 21.06 -11.60 -5.38
C ASP A 310 20.16 -11.16 -4.20
N THR A 311 19.81 -9.87 -4.15
CA THR A 311 19.08 -9.20 -3.06
C THR A 311 17.62 -9.00 -3.45
N TYR A 312 16.68 -9.27 -2.54
CA TYR A 312 15.26 -8.96 -2.76
C TYR A 312 15.00 -7.45 -2.61
N TRP A 313 15.40 -6.87 -1.48
CA TRP A 313 15.14 -5.46 -1.19
C TRP A 313 16.45 -4.70 -0.98
N LEU A 314 16.78 -3.81 -1.91
CA LEU A 314 17.95 -2.95 -1.83
C LEU A 314 17.51 -1.51 -1.62
N ASN A 315 17.81 -0.96 -0.45
CA ASN A 315 17.65 0.46 -0.22
C ASN A 315 18.82 1.23 -0.84
N VAL A 316 18.53 2.34 -1.50
CA VAL A 316 19.50 3.10 -2.29
C VAL A 316 19.83 4.40 -1.56
N ALA A 317 21.05 4.49 -1.03
CA ALA A 317 21.64 5.76 -0.59
C ALA A 317 22.65 6.24 -1.63
N HIS A 318 22.12 6.59 -2.80
CA HIS A 318 22.84 7.13 -3.95
C HIS A 318 22.11 8.37 -4.47
N ASP A 319 22.80 9.23 -5.20
CA ASP A 319 22.19 10.40 -5.86
C ASP A 319 21.40 9.93 -7.09
N ALA A 320 20.32 9.20 -6.84
CA ALA A 320 19.41 8.62 -7.82
C ALA A 320 17.98 9.11 -7.55
N PRO A 321 17.14 9.26 -8.60
CA PRO A 321 15.75 9.69 -8.47
C PRO A 321 14.80 8.59 -7.95
N PHE A 322 15.34 7.57 -7.26
CA PHE A 322 14.60 6.45 -6.68
C PHE A 322 15.27 5.97 -5.39
N GLY A 323 14.47 5.44 -4.47
CA GLY A 323 14.92 5.06 -3.13
C GLY A 323 15.15 3.57 -2.92
N ALA A 324 14.59 2.74 -3.80
CA ALA A 324 14.64 1.29 -3.64
C ALA A 324 14.65 0.57 -4.98
N LEU A 325 15.44 -0.51 -4.99
CA LEU A 325 15.45 -1.54 -6.02
C LEU A 325 14.93 -2.83 -5.37
N ILE A 326 13.80 -3.35 -5.86
CA ILE A 326 13.15 -4.55 -5.32
C ILE A 326 13.20 -5.63 -6.39
N GLU A 327 14.19 -6.51 -6.33
CA GLU A 327 14.35 -7.60 -7.28
C GLU A 327 13.48 -8.78 -6.84
N HIS A 328 12.22 -8.72 -7.26
CA HIS A 328 11.16 -9.67 -6.90
C HIS A 328 11.56 -11.13 -7.12
N THR A 329 12.36 -11.38 -8.16
CA THR A 329 12.81 -12.74 -8.50
C THR A 329 13.95 -13.30 -7.63
N ASN A 330 14.43 -12.52 -6.66
CA ASN A 330 15.25 -13.01 -5.55
C ASN A 330 14.42 -13.42 -4.34
N TYR A 331 13.12 -13.13 -4.35
CA TYR A 331 12.14 -13.48 -3.32
C TYR A 331 11.22 -14.61 -3.77
N MET A 332 10.69 -14.52 -4.99
CA MET A 332 9.98 -15.59 -5.67
C MET A 332 10.82 -16.13 -6.85
N PRO A 333 10.82 -17.43 -7.16
CA PRO A 333 11.67 -17.99 -8.20
C PRO A 333 11.34 -17.45 -9.61
N PRO A 334 12.34 -17.14 -10.47
CA PRO A 334 12.13 -16.74 -11.87
C PRO A 334 11.27 -17.71 -12.68
N GLU A 335 11.29 -19.00 -12.34
CA GLU A 335 10.48 -20.04 -13.00
C GLU A 335 8.98 -19.75 -12.96
N ASN A 336 8.51 -19.03 -11.94
CA ASN A 336 7.12 -18.59 -11.84
C ASN A 336 6.80 -17.54 -12.92
N TYR A 337 7.79 -16.80 -13.42
CA TYR A 337 7.63 -15.70 -14.37
C TYR A 337 8.21 -16.05 -15.76
N GLY A 338 8.17 -17.33 -16.14
CA GLY A 338 8.69 -17.80 -17.42
C GLY A 338 10.21 -17.83 -17.54
N GLY A 339 10.92 -17.73 -16.40
CA GLY A 339 12.38 -17.69 -16.31
C GLY A 339 12.95 -16.27 -16.37
N ASP A 340 12.12 -15.24 -16.43
CA ASP A 340 12.56 -13.85 -16.42
C ASP A 340 12.84 -13.36 -15.00
N HIS A 341 13.79 -12.44 -14.89
CA HIS A 341 14.11 -11.71 -13.67
C HIS A 341 13.29 -10.42 -13.63
N LEU A 342 12.69 -10.12 -12.48
CA LEU A 342 11.80 -8.98 -12.29
C LEU A 342 12.38 -8.03 -11.26
N LEU A 343 12.59 -6.79 -11.65
CA LEU A 343 13.11 -5.71 -10.82
C LEU A 343 12.12 -4.56 -10.76
N TYR A 344 11.65 -4.24 -9.56
CA TYR A 344 10.96 -2.98 -9.32
C TYR A 344 11.95 -1.87 -9.00
N VAL A 345 11.71 -0.70 -9.58
CA VAL A 345 12.39 0.55 -9.21
C VAL A 345 11.33 1.49 -8.67
N ALA A 346 11.50 1.99 -7.46
CA ALA A 346 10.46 2.74 -6.76
C ALA A 346 10.91 4.11 -6.27
N SER A 347 10.09 5.11 -6.54
CA SER A 347 10.25 6.49 -6.10
C SER A 347 8.91 7.09 -5.68
N TYR A 348 8.97 8.15 -4.87
CA TYR A 348 7.81 8.87 -4.38
C TYR A 348 7.93 10.35 -4.72
N ILE A 349 6.78 10.97 -5.01
CA ILE A 349 6.67 12.40 -5.30
C ILE A 349 5.73 13.04 -4.28
N GLN A 350 6.05 14.26 -3.86
CA GLN A 350 5.26 15.07 -2.94
C GLN A 350 4.46 16.15 -3.68
N ASP A 351 4.88 16.52 -4.90
CA ASP A 351 4.18 17.47 -5.76
C ASP A 351 4.08 16.94 -7.21
N TYR A 352 2.95 17.22 -7.88
CA TYR A 352 2.76 16.87 -9.28
C TYR A 352 3.60 17.73 -10.23
N GLU A 353 4.14 18.87 -9.79
CA GLU A 353 5.07 19.70 -10.56
C GLU A 353 6.49 19.11 -10.64
N GLU A 354 6.81 18.07 -9.84
CA GLU A 354 8.11 17.41 -9.89
C GLU A 354 8.41 16.80 -11.26
N ASP A 355 9.65 16.97 -11.73
CA ASP A 355 10.09 16.52 -13.06
C ASP A 355 9.77 15.03 -13.30
N LEU A 356 10.01 14.18 -12.30
CA LEU A 356 9.73 12.74 -12.39
C LEU A 356 8.25 12.43 -12.66
N TRP A 357 7.33 13.23 -12.09
CA TRP A 357 5.89 13.05 -12.33
C TRP A 357 5.49 13.44 -13.75
N GLN A 358 6.17 14.44 -14.33
CA GLN A 358 5.91 14.95 -15.66
C GLN A 358 6.53 14.11 -16.79
N MET A 359 7.59 13.35 -16.50
CA MET A 359 8.27 12.50 -17.48
C MET A 359 7.37 11.38 -18.05
N ASP A 360 7.53 11.04 -19.33
CA ASP A 360 6.92 9.85 -19.91
C ASP A 360 7.71 8.56 -19.58
N GLU A 361 7.18 7.40 -19.98
CA GLU A 361 7.80 6.10 -19.67
C GLU A 361 9.23 5.97 -20.22
N GLY A 362 9.49 6.46 -21.43
CA GLY A 362 10.81 6.36 -22.05
C GLY A 362 11.82 7.30 -21.39
N GLU A 363 11.40 8.49 -21.00
CA GLU A 363 12.23 9.43 -20.23
C GLU A 363 12.61 8.85 -18.85
N VAL A 364 11.65 8.23 -18.15
CA VAL A 364 11.91 7.56 -16.87
C VAL A 364 12.81 6.34 -17.05
N GLU A 365 12.57 5.52 -18.08
CA GLU A 365 13.40 4.35 -18.40
C GLU A 365 14.87 4.77 -18.61
N ASP A 366 15.12 5.76 -19.46
CA ASP A 366 16.47 6.22 -19.77
C ASP A 366 17.18 6.80 -18.53
N LEU A 367 16.47 7.61 -17.74
CA LEU A 367 17.01 8.19 -16.52
C LEU A 367 17.34 7.11 -15.48
N TRP A 368 16.38 6.23 -15.18
CA TRP A 368 16.53 5.27 -14.11
C TRP A 368 17.53 4.17 -14.43
N LEU A 369 17.48 3.61 -15.64
CA LEU A 369 18.44 2.58 -16.05
C LEU A 369 19.85 3.16 -16.17
N GLY A 370 20.01 4.44 -16.54
CA GLY A 370 21.31 5.12 -16.51
C GLY A 370 21.92 5.15 -15.10
N HIS A 371 21.13 5.49 -14.08
CA HIS A 371 21.59 5.41 -12.69
C HIS A 371 21.87 3.97 -12.24
N VAL A 372 21.11 2.98 -12.70
CA VAL A 372 21.39 1.56 -12.43
C VAL A 372 22.75 1.14 -13.04
N GLU A 373 23.06 1.53 -14.27
CA GLU A 373 24.37 1.27 -14.90
C GLU A 373 25.53 1.94 -14.15
N GLU A 374 25.32 3.17 -13.66
CA GLU A 374 26.30 3.87 -12.81
C GLU A 374 26.54 3.14 -11.48
N MET A 375 25.46 2.65 -10.87
CA MET A 375 25.51 1.94 -9.59
C MET A 375 26.13 0.54 -9.73
N PHE A 376 25.90 -0.13 -10.86
CA PHE A 376 26.33 -1.50 -11.16
C PHE A 376 27.07 -1.59 -12.49
N PRO A 377 28.36 -1.18 -12.56
CA PRO A 377 29.11 -1.09 -13.82
C PRO A 377 29.36 -2.40 -14.56
N GLU A 378 29.11 -3.54 -13.91
CA GLU A 378 29.22 -4.87 -14.53
C GLU A 378 27.90 -5.33 -15.18
N TRP A 379 26.78 -4.66 -14.88
CA TRP A 379 25.48 -4.91 -15.49
C TRP A 379 25.36 -4.21 -16.84
N ASP A 380 24.65 -4.85 -17.78
CA ASP A 380 24.46 -4.36 -19.15
C ASP A 380 22.96 -4.16 -19.43
N ARG A 381 22.56 -2.94 -19.83
CA ARG A 381 21.16 -2.61 -20.14
C ARG A 381 20.55 -3.48 -21.23
N SER A 382 21.35 -4.16 -22.06
CA SER A 382 20.84 -5.12 -23.05
C SER A 382 20.13 -6.34 -22.46
N HIS A 383 20.26 -6.56 -21.15
CA HIS A 383 19.47 -7.57 -20.42
C HIS A 383 18.00 -7.20 -20.24
N VAL A 384 17.63 -5.92 -20.38
CA VAL A 384 16.26 -5.46 -20.25
C VAL A 384 15.44 -5.88 -21.47
N LYS A 385 14.37 -6.65 -21.23
CA LYS A 385 13.39 -7.07 -22.25
C LYS A 385 12.21 -6.13 -22.33
N GLU A 386 11.77 -5.63 -21.20
CA GLU A 386 10.57 -4.81 -21.07
C GLU A 386 10.72 -3.87 -19.86
N PHE A 387 10.25 -2.64 -20.02
CA PHE A 387 10.13 -1.66 -18.96
C PHE A 387 8.67 -1.18 -18.95
N ARG A 388 8.00 -1.28 -17.81
CA ARG A 388 6.61 -0.82 -17.64
C ARG A 388 6.50 0.11 -16.46
N LEU A 389 5.96 1.30 -16.69
CA LEU A 389 5.83 2.33 -15.67
C LEU A 389 4.40 2.43 -15.13
N ALA A 390 4.27 2.36 -13.81
CA ALA A 390 3.04 2.67 -13.10
C ALA A 390 3.20 3.96 -12.29
N LYS A 391 2.26 4.88 -12.45
CA LYS A 391 2.15 6.11 -11.64
C LYS A 391 0.84 6.09 -10.88
N ASN A 392 0.89 6.34 -9.57
CA ASN A 392 -0.31 6.55 -8.76
C ASN A 392 -0.23 7.90 -8.02
N PRO A 393 -1.21 8.81 -8.21
CA PRO A 393 -1.14 10.16 -7.65
C PRO A 393 -1.36 10.22 -6.13
N ARG A 394 -1.92 9.15 -5.53
CA ARG A 394 -2.24 9.05 -4.10
C ARG A 394 -1.94 7.65 -3.61
N ALA A 395 -0.66 7.31 -3.56
CA ALA A 395 -0.19 5.97 -3.26
C ALA A 395 -0.05 5.68 -1.76
N ALA A 396 0.22 6.70 -0.94
CA ALA A 396 0.32 6.55 0.51
C ALA A 396 -0.06 7.86 1.22
N PRO A 397 -0.72 7.80 2.39
CA PRO A 397 -0.81 8.95 3.28
C PRO A 397 0.59 9.40 3.72
N ILE A 398 0.75 10.71 3.92
CA ILE A 398 1.85 11.24 4.70
C ILE A 398 1.43 11.17 6.17
N TYR A 399 2.07 10.32 6.96
CA TYR A 399 1.76 10.14 8.38
C TYR A 399 2.39 11.27 9.20
N GLU A 400 1.77 12.44 9.13
CA GLU A 400 2.20 13.63 9.82
C GLU A 400 1.95 13.56 11.33
N ARG A 401 2.48 14.54 12.06
CA ARG A 401 2.14 14.76 13.47
C ARG A 401 0.67 15.15 13.60
N GLY A 402 -0.06 14.50 14.51
CA GLY A 402 -1.50 14.68 14.67
C GLY A 402 -2.36 13.98 13.61
N TYR A 403 -1.79 13.02 12.86
CA TYR A 403 -2.51 12.26 11.83
C TYR A 403 -3.81 11.62 12.33
N LEU A 404 -3.86 11.07 13.55
CA LEU A 404 -5.05 10.43 14.12
C LEU A 404 -6.23 11.39 14.29
N ASP A 405 -6.00 12.70 14.43
CA ASP A 405 -7.06 13.71 14.47
C ASP A 405 -7.71 13.92 13.09
N THR A 406 -7.00 13.54 12.01
CA THR A 406 -7.47 13.67 10.61
C THR A 406 -8.03 12.37 10.03
N VAL A 407 -7.84 11.24 10.72
CA VAL A 407 -8.34 9.93 10.30
C VAL A 407 -9.86 9.97 10.11
N ILE A 408 -10.31 9.44 8.98
CA ILE A 408 -11.74 9.42 8.64
C ILE A 408 -12.42 8.28 9.41
N PRO A 409 -13.49 8.56 10.18
CA PRO A 409 -14.27 7.54 10.87
C PRO A 409 -14.89 6.53 9.89
N TYR A 410 -15.03 5.27 10.33
CA TYR A 410 -15.71 4.26 9.51
C TYR A 410 -17.20 4.53 9.31
N ASP A 411 -17.82 5.24 10.24
CA ASP A 411 -19.24 5.58 10.27
C ASP A 411 -19.36 7.10 10.29
N LEU A 412 -19.98 7.66 9.24
CA LEU A 412 -20.07 9.09 9.00
C LEU A 412 -21.49 9.63 9.27
N SER A 413 -22.26 8.93 10.09
CA SER A 413 -23.67 9.29 10.34
C SER A 413 -23.84 10.59 11.13
N ASP A 414 -22.90 10.89 12.02
CA ASP A 414 -22.91 12.14 12.80
C ASP A 414 -22.42 13.34 11.96
N ASP A 415 -21.60 13.09 10.94
CA ASP A 415 -20.95 14.12 10.13
C ASP A 415 -21.70 14.43 8.83
N ILE A 416 -22.36 13.42 8.24
CA ILE A 416 -22.99 13.51 6.92
C ILE A 416 -24.46 13.07 6.97
N ALA A 417 -24.71 11.76 7.06
CA ALA A 417 -26.04 11.16 7.05
C ALA A 417 -26.00 9.68 7.49
N GLU A 418 -27.10 9.20 8.07
CA GLU A 418 -27.27 7.79 8.43
C GLU A 418 -27.09 6.90 7.19
N GLY A 419 -26.16 5.95 7.28
CA GLY A 419 -25.94 4.95 6.22
C GLY A 419 -24.72 5.25 5.34
N ILE A 420 -23.89 6.24 5.67
CA ILE A 420 -22.63 6.50 4.97
C ILE A 420 -21.45 5.99 5.79
N TYR A 421 -20.60 5.18 5.15
CA TYR A 421 -19.42 4.58 5.75
C TYR A 421 -18.19 4.75 4.86
N TYR A 422 -17.01 4.75 5.45
CA TYR A 422 -15.74 4.93 4.73
C TYR A 422 -14.74 3.82 5.06
N ALA A 423 -14.29 3.12 4.02
CA ALA A 423 -13.34 2.00 4.09
C ALA A 423 -12.15 2.23 3.13
N GLY A 424 -11.40 3.32 3.33
CA GLY A 424 -10.29 3.68 2.44
C GLY A 424 -8.96 3.88 3.15
N MET A 425 -7.95 4.37 2.42
CA MET A 425 -6.59 4.53 2.96
C MET A 425 -6.47 5.57 4.08
N ALA A 426 -7.47 6.43 4.24
CA ALA A 426 -7.54 7.41 5.33
C ALA A 426 -8.22 6.88 6.60
N SER A 427 -8.60 5.59 6.62
CA SER A 427 -9.22 4.95 7.78
C SER A 427 -8.18 4.50 8.81
N ARG A 428 -8.61 4.34 10.07
CA ARG A 428 -7.75 3.99 11.20
C ARG A 428 -6.90 2.72 11.01
N ALA A 429 -7.42 1.71 10.30
CA ALA A 429 -6.70 0.45 10.06
C ALA A 429 -5.45 0.61 9.20
N GLN A 430 -5.26 1.76 8.55
CA GLN A 430 -4.11 2.06 7.71
C GLN A 430 -3.08 2.91 8.46
N TYR A 431 -3.30 3.19 9.74
CA TYR A 431 -2.33 3.85 10.61
C TYR A 431 -1.49 2.84 11.41
N PRO A 432 -0.19 3.09 11.61
CA PRO A 432 0.63 4.16 11.04
C PRO A 432 1.32 3.75 9.73
N GLU A 433 0.87 2.67 9.10
CA GLU A 433 1.38 2.20 7.82
C GLU A 433 0.27 1.56 7.00
N ARG A 434 0.28 1.82 5.70
CA ARG A 434 -0.71 1.26 4.78
C ARG A 434 -0.40 -0.18 4.42
N SER A 435 -1.42 -1.02 4.31
CA SER A 435 -1.29 -2.37 3.79
C SER A 435 -2.59 -2.91 3.18
N LEU A 436 -2.49 -4.05 2.50
CA LEU A 436 -3.66 -4.78 2.00
C LEU A 436 -4.54 -5.25 3.18
N ASN A 437 -3.91 -5.71 4.27
CA ASN A 437 -4.60 -6.07 5.50
C ASN A 437 -5.40 -4.89 6.06
N GLY A 438 -4.79 -3.70 6.15
CA GLY A 438 -5.49 -2.49 6.60
C GLY A 438 -6.73 -2.18 5.75
N GLY A 439 -6.69 -2.46 4.44
CA GLY A 439 -7.83 -2.32 3.54
C GLY A 439 -8.95 -3.31 3.83
N ILE A 440 -8.60 -4.58 4.06
CA ILE A 440 -9.56 -5.64 4.43
C ILE A 440 -10.20 -5.33 5.78
N VAL A 441 -9.40 -4.95 6.78
CA VAL A 441 -9.90 -4.54 8.11
C VAL A 441 -10.85 -3.37 7.99
N ALA A 442 -10.52 -2.34 7.20
CA ALA A 442 -11.41 -1.20 6.99
C ALA A 442 -12.75 -1.61 6.37
N GLY A 443 -12.73 -2.49 5.37
CA GLY A 443 -13.95 -3.03 4.75
C GLY A 443 -14.80 -3.84 5.75
N TYR A 444 -14.17 -4.68 6.56
CA TYR A 444 -14.83 -5.48 7.59
C TYR A 444 -15.44 -4.60 8.70
N GLU A 445 -14.70 -3.58 9.14
CA GLU A 445 -15.15 -2.63 10.15
C GLU A 445 -16.44 -1.90 9.68
N CYS A 446 -16.53 -1.48 8.43
CA CYS A 446 -17.75 -0.90 7.88
C CYS A 446 -18.89 -1.93 7.81
N ALA A 447 -18.63 -3.11 7.25
CA ALA A 447 -19.62 -4.19 7.13
C ALA A 447 -20.20 -4.64 8.48
N ASP A 448 -19.35 -4.82 9.49
CA ASP A 448 -19.73 -5.25 10.83
C ASP A 448 -20.54 -4.16 11.56
N ARG A 449 -20.28 -2.87 11.32
CA ARG A 449 -21.11 -1.76 11.83
C ARG A 449 -22.49 -1.73 11.19
N ILE A 450 -22.57 -1.89 9.86
CA ILE A 450 -23.84 -2.00 9.13
C ILE A 450 -24.67 -3.16 9.70
N ALA A 451 -24.08 -4.34 9.87
CA ALA A 451 -24.76 -5.51 10.43
C ALA A 451 -25.17 -5.32 11.91
N GLY A 452 -24.36 -4.58 12.68
CA GLY A 452 -24.62 -4.22 14.08
C GLY A 452 -25.84 -3.31 14.25
N ARG A 453 -26.15 -2.47 13.25
CA ARG A 453 -27.41 -1.75 13.13
C ARG A 453 -28.51 -2.70 12.66
N LYS A 454 -28.97 -3.59 13.55
CA LYS A 454 -30.17 -4.40 13.26
C LYS A 454 -31.28 -3.50 12.74
N GLU A 455 -31.69 -3.74 11.50
CA GLU A 455 -32.81 -3.06 10.85
C GLU A 455 -33.98 -2.97 11.82
N VAL A 456 -34.37 -1.74 12.18
CA VAL A 456 -35.68 -1.52 12.77
C VAL A 456 -36.67 -1.80 11.67
N VAL A 457 -37.09 -3.06 11.55
CA VAL A 457 -38.22 -3.45 10.71
C VAL A 457 -39.41 -2.62 11.19
N ARG A 458 -39.70 -1.52 10.48
CA ARG A 458 -40.89 -0.73 10.73
C ARG A 458 -42.06 -1.65 10.39
N PRO A 459 -42.95 -1.98 11.34
CA PRO A 459 -44.14 -2.73 11.00
C PRO A 459 -44.99 -1.86 10.08
N GLU A 460 -45.39 -2.43 8.93
CA GLU A 460 -46.42 -1.87 8.03
C GLU A 460 -47.73 -1.52 8.77
#